data_AF-A0A511JA24-F1
#
_entry.id   AF-A0A511JA24-F1
#
_cell.length_a   1.000
_cell.length_b   1.000
_cell.length_c   1.000
_cell.angle_alpha   90.00
_cell.angle_beta   90.00
_cell.angle_gamma   90.00
#
_symmetry.space_group_name_H-M   'P 1'
#
loop_
_entity.id
_entity.type
_entity.pdbx_description
1 polymer ?
#
loop_
_entity_poly.entity_id
_entity_poly.type
_entity_poly.pdbx_seq_one_letter_code
_entity_poly.pdbx_strand_id
1 'polypeptide(L)'
;MGGDEEESTMGSDHSKDERRRRRPSLYRLIVATLTIAAIVKELRLPAEERTWNGIVAGFVPYDFRMPTLERVRERLWDPEGAHLFSPHVFGVGWTVNLGRVFALVRAKIADSAQ
;
A
#
# COMPACT_ATOMS: atom_id res chain seq x y z
N MET A 1 29.51 -39.23 55.20
CA MET A 1 29.38 -37.92 54.56
C MET A 1 30.65 -37.68 53.75
N GLY A 2 30.64 -38.12 52.50
CA GLY A 2 31.64 -37.81 51.45
C GLY A 2 30.79 -37.45 50.24
N GLY A 3 31.03 -36.36 49.53
CA GLY A 3 32.21 -36.00 48.72
C GLY A 3 31.59 -35.55 47.40
N ASP A 4 31.89 -34.33 46.93
CA ASP A 4 32.67 -34.13 45.69
C ASP A 4 31.85 -34.59 44.46
N GLU A 5 31.46 -33.80 43.46
CA GLU A 5 32.20 -32.82 42.68
C GLU A 5 31.26 -32.37 41.53
N GLU A 6 31.48 -31.14 41.04
CA GLU A 6 31.49 -30.75 39.61
C GLU A 6 30.26 -30.97 38.71
N GLU A 7 29.68 -29.87 38.20
CA GLU A 7 29.85 -29.39 36.81
C GLU A 7 28.88 -30.14 35.87
N SER A 8 28.18 -29.58 34.90
CA SER A 8 28.56 -28.58 33.92
C SER A 8 27.34 -28.35 33.03
N THR A 9 27.36 -27.24 32.29
CA THR A 9 26.63 -27.03 31.03
C THR A 9 25.09 -26.99 31.05
N MET A 10 24.52 -25.82 30.80
CA MET A 10 23.69 -25.59 29.60
C MET A 10 23.36 -24.09 29.62
N GLY A 11 24.03 -23.24 28.85
CA GLY A 11 23.93 -23.28 27.41
C GLY A 11 22.95 -22.18 27.00
N SER A 12 23.53 -21.03 26.63
CA SER A 12 22.86 -19.88 26.03
C SER A 12 21.82 -20.30 24.98
N ASP A 13 20.57 -19.85 25.11
CA ASP A 13 19.72 -19.69 23.94
C ASP A 13 19.55 -18.21 23.63
N HIS A 14 20.60 -17.69 22.97
CA HIS A 14 20.51 -16.52 22.14
C HIS A 14 19.65 -16.90 20.93
N SER A 15 18.33 -16.83 21.06
CA SER A 15 17.43 -16.95 19.92
C SER A 15 17.61 -15.69 19.06
N LYS A 16 18.52 -15.78 18.09
CA LYS A 16 18.75 -14.80 17.05
C LYS A 16 17.41 -14.53 16.38
N ASP A 17 16.88 -13.31 16.56
CA ASP A 17 15.85 -12.78 15.68
C ASP A 17 16.42 -12.71 14.27
N GLU A 18 16.22 -13.80 13.52
CA GLU A 18 16.45 -13.84 12.10
C GLU A 18 15.53 -12.81 11.46
N ARG A 19 16.09 -11.64 11.17
CA ARG A 19 15.51 -10.67 10.25
C ARG A 19 15.32 -11.38 8.92
N ARG A 20 14.18 -12.05 8.75
CA ARG A 20 13.70 -12.52 7.46
C ARG A 20 13.75 -11.32 6.53
N ARG A 21 14.73 -11.29 5.63
CA ARG A 21 14.80 -10.33 4.53
C ARG A 21 13.50 -10.50 3.75
N ARG A 22 12.49 -9.68 4.05
CA ARG A 22 11.22 -9.65 3.31
C ARG A 22 11.59 -9.36 1.87
N ARG A 23 11.53 -10.39 1.01
CA ARG A 23 11.66 -10.20 -0.43
C ARG A 23 10.64 -9.13 -0.83
N PRO A 24 11.05 -8.08 -1.55
CA PRO A 24 10.11 -7.06 -1.99
C PRO A 24 9.03 -7.75 -2.82
N SER A 25 7.77 -7.50 -2.47
CA SER A 25 6.64 -8.04 -3.22
C SER A 25 6.74 -7.60 -4.68
N LEU A 26 6.46 -8.52 -5.62
CA LEU A 26 6.43 -8.23 -7.06
C LEU A 26 5.54 -7.02 -7.38
N TYR A 27 4.43 -6.88 -6.66
CA TYR A 27 3.56 -5.69 -6.72
C TYR A 27 4.33 -4.38 -6.48
N ARG A 28 5.20 -4.35 -5.46
CA ARG A 28 5.97 -3.16 -5.10
C ARG A 28 6.98 -2.78 -6.18
N LEU A 29 7.56 -3.79 -6.86
CA LEU A 29 8.44 -3.58 -8.00
C LEU A 29 7.68 -3.01 -9.19
N ILE A 30 6.51 -3.58 -9.52
CA ILE A 30 5.66 -3.08 -10.60
C ILE A 30 5.26 -1.62 -10.36
N VAL A 31 4.77 -1.30 -9.16
CA VAL A 31 4.40 0.08 -8.80
C VAL A 31 5.60 1.02 -8.87
N ALA A 32 6.77 0.60 -8.38
CA ALA A 32 7.98 1.41 -8.46
C ALA A 32 8.41 1.68 -9.91
N THR A 33 8.40 0.67 -10.77
CA THR A 33 8.72 0.81 -12.19
C THR A 33 7.75 1.75 -12.91
N LEU A 34 6.44 1.61 -12.66
CA LEU A 34 5.43 2.50 -13.24
C LEU A 34 5.56 3.93 -12.73
N THR A 35 5.92 4.11 -11.45
CA THR A 35 6.19 5.41 -10.86
C THR A 35 7.37 6.10 -11.53
N ILE A 36 8.50 5.39 -11.67
CA ILE A 36 9.68 5.91 -12.37
C ILE A 36 9.33 6.27 -13.82
N ALA A 37 8.58 5.40 -14.53
CA ALA A 37 8.16 5.66 -15.90
C ALA A 37 7.28 6.93 -16.02
N ALA A 38 6.33 7.13 -15.10
CA ALA A 38 5.49 8.32 -15.06
C ALA A 38 6.30 9.60 -14.79
N ILE A 39 7.25 9.56 -13.85
CA ILE A 39 8.15 10.69 -13.57
C ILE A 39 9.02 11.01 -14.79
N VAL A 40 9.62 10.01 -15.43
CA VAL A 40 10.45 10.21 -16.63
C VAL A 40 9.62 10.79 -17.79
N LYS A 41 8.36 10.35 -17.95
CA LYS A 41 7.44 10.92 -18.94
C LYS A 41 7.25 12.44 -18.72
N GLU A 42 7.02 12.87 -17.49
CA GLU A 42 6.84 14.29 -17.17
C GLU A 42 8.14 15.09 -17.25
N LEU A 43 9.28 14.52 -16.86
CA LEU A 43 10.57 15.22 -16.98
C LEU A 43 11.02 15.43 -18.43
N ARG A 44 10.56 14.59 -19.36
CA ARG A 44 10.80 14.76 -20.81
C ARG A 44 9.98 15.90 -21.41
N LEU A 45 8.88 16.30 -20.78
CA LEU A 45 8.11 17.46 -21.18
C LEU A 45 8.84 18.75 -20.74
N PRO A 46 8.82 19.80 -21.56
CA PRO A 46 9.29 21.11 -21.15
C PRO A 46 8.49 21.58 -19.93
N ALA A 47 9.11 22.35 -19.04
CA ALA A 47 8.57 22.60 -17.70
C ALA A 47 7.16 23.22 -17.73
N GLU A 48 6.83 23.97 -18.79
CA GLU A 48 5.56 24.63 -19.00
C GLU A 48 4.43 23.66 -19.39
N GLU A 49 4.75 22.48 -19.94
CA GLU A 49 3.79 21.47 -20.39
C GLU A 49 3.57 20.32 -19.38
N ARG A 50 4.32 20.33 -18.26
CA ARG A 50 4.23 19.28 -17.24
C ARG A 50 2.92 19.38 -16.48
N THR A 51 2.11 18.33 -16.57
CA THR A 51 0.82 18.29 -15.88
C THR A 51 0.89 17.56 -14.54
N TRP A 52 1.90 16.69 -14.35
CA TRP A 52 2.09 15.87 -13.15
C TRP A 52 0.89 14.98 -12.80
N ASN A 53 0.00 14.71 -13.75
CA ASN A 53 -1.14 13.82 -13.61
C ASN A 53 -1.48 13.18 -14.96
N GLY A 54 -2.06 11.98 -14.97
CA GLY A 54 -2.46 11.33 -16.21
C GLY A 54 -2.53 9.81 -16.11
N ILE A 55 -2.34 9.14 -17.25
CA ILE A 55 -2.35 7.68 -17.35
C ILE A 55 -1.00 7.21 -17.87
N VAL A 56 -0.40 6.23 -17.19
CA VAL A 56 0.81 5.51 -17.60
C VAL A 56 0.42 4.10 -18.07
N ALA A 57 1.15 3.59 -19.07
CA ALA A 57 0.90 2.29 -19.69
C ALA A 57 -0.53 2.09 -20.26
N GLY A 58 -1.28 3.17 -20.51
CA GLY A 58 -2.61 3.16 -21.14
C GLY A 58 -3.79 2.91 -20.19
N PHE A 59 -3.56 2.47 -18.94
CA PHE A 59 -4.63 2.16 -17.99
C PHE A 59 -4.33 2.45 -16.53
N VAL A 60 -3.09 2.80 -16.16
CA VAL A 60 -2.73 3.06 -14.76
C VAL A 60 -2.74 4.56 -14.49
N PRO A 61 -3.69 5.09 -13.71
CA PRO A 61 -3.71 6.51 -13.37
C PRO A 61 -2.56 6.89 -12.42
N TYR A 62 -2.03 8.11 -12.58
CA TYR A 62 -1.10 8.74 -11.65
C TYR A 62 -1.50 10.20 -11.40
N ASP A 63 -1.26 10.68 -10.18
CA ASP A 63 -1.39 12.09 -9.81
C ASP A 63 -0.31 12.43 -8.79
N PHE A 64 0.62 13.31 -9.13
CA PHE A 64 1.70 13.77 -8.24
C PHE A 64 1.47 15.19 -7.72
N ARG A 65 0.26 15.74 -7.88
CA ARG A 65 -0.08 17.04 -7.31
C ARG A 65 -0.37 16.88 -5.83
N MET A 66 0.12 17.82 -5.01
CA MET A 66 -0.09 17.81 -3.58
C MET A 66 -1.61 17.74 -3.28
N PRO A 67 -2.11 16.67 -2.65
CA PRO A 67 -3.54 16.52 -2.41
C PRO A 67 -3.96 17.41 -1.23
N THR A 68 -5.21 17.87 -1.25
CA THR A 68 -5.83 18.47 -0.06
C THR A 68 -6.39 17.37 0.84
N LEU A 69 -6.30 17.54 2.17
CA LEU A 69 -6.79 16.56 3.14
C LEU A 69 -8.29 16.26 2.97
N GLU A 70 -9.06 17.24 2.52
CA GLU A 70 -10.47 17.13 2.20
C GLU A 70 -10.72 16.12 1.06
N ARG A 71 -9.96 16.25 -0.05
CA ARG A 71 -10.01 15.32 -1.19
C ARG A 71 -9.59 13.91 -0.84
N VAL A 72 -8.64 13.77 0.09
CA VAL A 72 -8.19 12.47 0.59
C VAL A 72 -9.31 11.77 1.34
N ARG A 73 -10.02 12.48 2.23
CA ARG A 73 -11.16 11.94 2.97
C ARG A 73 -12.30 11.53 2.04
N GLU A 74 -12.68 12.40 1.11
CA GLU A 74 -13.74 12.12 0.15
C GLU A 74 -13.44 10.87 -0.70
N ARG A 75 -12.21 10.74 -1.21
CA ARG A 75 -11.86 9.59 -2.08
C ARG A 75 -11.63 8.27 -1.36
N LEU A 76 -11.15 8.31 -0.11
CA LEU A 76 -10.94 7.10 0.70
C LEU A 76 -12.23 6.64 1.38
N TRP A 77 -13.14 7.58 1.67
CA TRP A 77 -14.34 7.33 2.46
C TRP A 77 -15.58 7.92 1.78
N ASP A 78 -15.97 7.32 0.66
CA ASP A 78 -17.24 7.61 -0.03
C ASP A 78 -18.15 6.38 0.03
N PRO A 79 -18.91 6.19 1.13
CA PRO A 79 -19.77 5.02 1.31
C PRO A 79 -20.94 4.96 0.32
N GLU A 80 -21.41 6.11 -0.17
CA GLU A 80 -22.52 6.23 -1.12
C GLU A 80 -22.06 6.11 -2.59
N GLY A 81 -20.77 6.29 -2.85
CA GLY A 81 -20.16 6.19 -4.17
C GLY A 81 -20.34 4.83 -4.84
N ALA A 82 -20.59 4.85 -6.15
CA ALA A 82 -20.72 3.64 -6.97
C ALA A 82 -19.37 2.94 -7.27
N HIS A 83 -18.23 3.61 -7.02
CA HIS A 83 -16.90 3.13 -7.42
C HIS A 83 -16.14 2.51 -6.23
N LEU A 84 -15.76 1.23 -6.37
CA LEU A 84 -14.90 0.51 -5.43
C LEU A 84 -13.42 0.89 -5.56
N PHE A 85 -12.99 1.19 -6.79
CA PHE A 85 -11.64 1.62 -7.11
C PHE A 85 -11.69 3.02 -7.67
N SER A 86 -10.95 3.92 -7.05
CA SER A 86 -10.82 5.32 -7.46
C SER A 86 -9.37 5.59 -7.85
N PRO A 87 -9.11 6.46 -8.84
CA PRO A 87 -7.76 6.96 -9.12
C PRO A 87 -7.11 7.49 -7.84
N HIS A 88 -5.82 7.20 -7.66
CA HIS A 88 -5.10 7.59 -6.45
C HIS A 88 -5.09 9.12 -6.27
N VAL A 89 -5.21 9.57 -5.02
CA VAL A 89 -5.23 11.02 -4.70
C VAL A 89 -3.81 11.61 -4.79
N PHE A 90 -2.78 10.78 -4.57
CA PHE A 90 -1.38 11.14 -4.74
C PHE A 90 -0.50 9.90 -4.92
N GLY A 91 0.11 9.73 -6.09
CA GLY A 91 0.99 8.61 -6.45
C GLY A 91 0.52 7.89 -7.72
N VAL A 92 0.87 6.62 -7.85
CA VAL A 92 0.55 5.80 -9.04
C VAL A 92 -0.33 4.62 -8.64
N GLY A 93 -1.42 4.41 -9.38
CA GLY A 93 -2.31 3.27 -9.23
C GLY A 93 -3.71 3.63 -8.75
N TRP A 94 -4.35 2.65 -8.10
CA TRP A 94 -5.74 2.71 -7.69
C TRP A 94 -5.84 2.73 -6.16
N THR A 95 -6.68 3.61 -5.63
CA THR A 95 -7.13 3.58 -4.23
C THR A 95 -8.36 2.72 -4.11
N VAL A 96 -8.45 1.94 -3.03
CA VAL A 96 -9.69 1.28 -2.63
C VAL A 96 -10.55 2.25 -1.82
N ASN A 97 -11.81 2.41 -2.21
CA ASN A 97 -12.79 3.15 -1.42
C ASN A 97 -13.23 2.31 -0.22
N LEU A 98 -12.67 2.60 0.95
CA LEU A 98 -12.93 1.84 2.18
C LEU A 98 -14.35 2.02 2.69
N GLY A 99 -14.95 3.21 2.48
CA GLY A 99 -16.34 3.49 2.84
C GLY A 99 -17.31 2.56 2.09
N ARG A 100 -17.09 2.38 0.78
CA ARG A 100 -17.91 1.48 -0.03
C ARG A 100 -17.72 0.01 0.34
N VAL A 101 -16.48 -0.41 0.61
CA VAL A 101 -16.20 -1.78 1.09
C VAL A 101 -16.94 -2.05 2.40
N PHE A 102 -16.91 -1.10 3.34
CA PHE A 102 -17.63 -1.21 4.61
C PHE A 102 -19.15 -1.32 4.42
N ALA A 103 -19.74 -0.50 3.53
CA ALA A 103 -21.17 -0.55 3.22
C ALA A 103 -21.60 -1.93 2.67
N LEU A 104 -20.80 -2.50 1.74
CA LEU A 104 -21.07 -3.83 1.18
C LEU A 104 -20.97 -4.94 2.24
N VAL A 105 -19.97 -4.88 3.11
CA VAL A 105 -19.82 -5.83 4.22
C VAL A 105 -21.01 -5.75 5.17
N ARG A 106 -21.44 -4.54 5.54
CA ARG A 106 -22.61 -4.33 6.41
C ARG A 106 -23.90 -4.89 5.79
N ALA A 107 -24.15 -4.58 4.51
CA ALA A 107 -25.31 -5.09 3.79
C ALA A 107 -25.32 -6.63 3.76
N LYS A 108 -24.18 -7.24 3.46
CA LYS A 108 -24.07 -8.70 3.41
C LYS A 108 -24.29 -9.37 4.77
N ILE A 109 -23.84 -8.76 5.86
CA ILE A 109 -24.09 -9.26 7.22
C ILE A 109 -25.59 -9.18 7.56
N ALA A 110 -26.26 -8.09 7.18
CA ALA A 110 -27.70 -7.92 7.39
C ALA A 110 -28.56 -8.91 6.59
N ASP A 111 -28.14 -9.26 5.37
CA ASP A 111 -28.78 -10.31 4.56
C ASP A 111 -28.55 -11.71 5.12
N SER A 112 -27.41 -11.94 5.78
CA SER A 112 -27.05 -13.25 6.36
C SER A 112 -27.72 -13.52 7.72
N ALA A 113 -28.34 -12.49 8.31
CA ALA A 113 -29.04 -12.56 9.59
C ALA A 113 -30.57 -12.68 9.43
N GLN A 114 -31.07 -12.72 8.19
CA GLN A 114 -32.47 -13.01 7.82
C GLN A 114 -32.58 -14.44 7.28
#